data_AF-A0A2P6FEZ7-F1
#
_entry.id   AF-A0A2P6FEZ7-F1
#
_cell.length_a   1.000
_cell.length_b   1.000
_cell.length_c   1.000
_cell.angle_alpha   90.00
_cell.angle_beta   90.00
_cell.angle_gamma   90.00
#
_symmetry.space_group_name_H-M   'P 1'
#
loop_
_entity.id
_entity.type
_entity.pdbx_description
1 polymer ?
#
loop_
_entity_poly.entity_id
_entity_poly.type
_entity_poly.pdbx_seq_one_letter_code
_entity_poly.pdbx_strand_id
1 'polypeptide(L)'
;MFSRMTKDVTFYLKREKWKFALNEDNFKYKPRFVLDRYQKKMGEQNFRSFKYWIFKRWILKNFAYTQDFIHRFYKYQRKLDLVLNGREQEFIYNVEEVNFTLWRPLKVLPVAFDLESKEKCHFKNNAVNIHFFTAQNETDFFCKGVLLITNKRFIIDGFDKDNNERVVQFNLNNINNVEYIDIGVKITVGKQTYLLRENNHMLILALLYRCLGRKKVTFDLKKLPLNFTF
;
A
#
# COMPACT_ATOMS: atom_id res chain seq x y z
N MET A 1 -7.33 -8.22 8.47
CA MET A 1 -5.98 -8.81 8.29
C MET A 1 -5.40 -9.29 9.61
N PHE A 2 -4.92 -8.42 10.50
CA PHE A 2 -4.30 -8.82 11.79
C PHE A 2 -5.24 -8.84 13.01
N SER A 3 -6.50 -9.24 12.86
CA SER A 3 -7.41 -9.40 14.01
C SER A 3 -7.90 -10.84 14.06
N ARG A 4 -7.58 -11.54 15.16
CA ARG A 4 -8.12 -12.87 15.44
C ARG A 4 -9.38 -12.69 16.28
N MET A 5 -10.46 -13.37 15.89
CA MET A 5 -11.73 -13.33 16.62
C MET A 5 -11.61 -14.21 17.87
N THR A 6 -11.95 -13.67 19.04
CA THR A 6 -12.23 -14.45 20.25
C THR A 6 -13.73 -14.70 20.35
N LYS A 7 -14.14 -15.86 20.87
CA LYS A 7 -15.55 -16.15 21.16
C LYS A 7 -16.08 -15.39 22.39
N ASP A 8 -15.17 -14.84 23.20
CA ASP A 8 -15.49 -14.14 24.45
C ASP A 8 -15.83 -12.66 24.19
N VAL A 9 -17.11 -12.30 24.34
CA VAL A 9 -17.62 -10.93 24.22
C VAL A 9 -17.12 -10.03 25.35
N THR A 10 -16.92 -10.59 26.56
CA THR A 10 -16.42 -9.82 27.71
C THR A 10 -14.97 -9.41 27.55
N PHE A 11 -14.18 -10.21 26.81
CA PHE A 11 -12.82 -9.84 26.43
C PHE A 11 -12.80 -8.59 25.54
N TYR A 12 -13.72 -8.45 24.58
CA TYR A 12 -13.78 -7.26 23.72
C TYR A 12 -14.07 -5.98 24.49
N LEU A 13 -14.93 -6.04 25.52
CA LEU A 13 -15.23 -4.90 26.38
C LEU A 13 -14.07 -4.58 27.34
N LYS A 14 -13.37 -5.60 27.84
CA LYS A 14 -12.22 -5.42 28.74
C LYS A 14 -10.94 -5.02 28.01
N ARG A 15 -10.77 -5.32 26.72
CA ARG A 15 -9.53 -5.05 25.94
C ARG A 15 -9.11 -3.58 25.97
N GLU A 16 -10.08 -2.66 26.07
CA GLU A 16 -9.80 -1.22 26.16
C GLU A 16 -9.20 -0.83 27.52
N LYS A 17 -9.60 -1.50 28.61
CA LYS A 17 -8.98 -1.28 29.93
C LYS A 17 -7.52 -1.73 29.95
N TRP A 18 -7.21 -2.82 29.23
CA TRP A 18 -5.84 -3.32 29.11
C TRP A 18 -4.95 -2.47 28.20
N LYS A 19 -5.54 -1.69 27.29
CA LYS A 19 -4.85 -0.74 26.42
C LYS A 19 -4.03 0.29 27.22
N PHE A 20 -4.51 0.72 28.38
CA PHE A 20 -3.77 1.68 29.22
C PHE A 20 -2.44 1.12 29.71
N ALA A 21 -2.33 -0.21 29.86
CA ALA A 21 -1.12 -0.85 30.36
C ALA A 21 -0.22 -1.41 29.24
N LEU A 22 -0.82 -1.91 28.16
CA LEU A 22 -0.11 -2.41 26.97
C LEU A 22 -0.77 -1.82 25.71
N ASN A 23 -0.04 -0.98 24.97
CA ASN A 23 -0.50 -0.31 23.74
C ASN A 23 0.53 -0.41 22.61
N GLU A 24 0.14 0.08 21.43
CA GLU A 24 0.96 0.12 20.22
C GLU A 24 2.31 0.85 20.37
N ASP A 25 2.44 1.74 21.35
CA ASP A 25 3.64 2.55 21.54
C ASP A 25 4.59 1.99 22.61
N ASN A 26 4.04 1.27 23.60
CA ASN A 26 4.78 0.88 24.80
C ASN A 26 5.19 -0.60 24.81
N PHE A 27 4.53 -1.47 24.03
CA PHE A 27 4.78 -2.92 24.10
C PHE A 27 6.24 -3.27 23.75
N LYS A 28 6.89 -2.46 22.92
CA LYS A 28 8.32 -2.57 22.56
C LYS A 28 9.28 -2.40 23.73
N TYR A 29 8.89 -1.70 24.79
CA TYR A 29 9.71 -1.48 25.99
C TYR A 29 9.38 -2.44 27.14
N LYS A 30 8.24 -3.13 27.06
CA LYS A 30 7.84 -4.08 28.10
C LYS A 30 8.68 -5.38 28.02
N PRO A 31 9.22 -5.88 29.14
CA PRO A 31 9.94 -7.15 29.18
C PRO A 31 8.97 -8.34 29.13
N ARG A 32 9.48 -9.52 28.75
CA ARG A 32 8.66 -10.73 28.53
C ARG A 32 7.84 -11.13 29.76
N PHE A 33 8.41 -11.07 30.97
CA PHE A 33 7.68 -11.39 32.19
C PHE A 33 6.43 -10.53 32.44
N VAL A 34 6.40 -9.29 31.93
CA VAL A 34 5.21 -8.43 32.02
C VAL A 34 4.13 -8.96 31.08
N LEU A 35 4.52 -9.39 29.87
CA LEU A 35 3.61 -10.02 28.91
C LEU A 35 3.04 -11.33 29.49
N ASP A 36 3.86 -12.14 30.14
CA ASP A 36 3.44 -13.40 30.76
C ASP A 36 2.45 -13.19 31.91
N ARG A 37 2.61 -12.11 32.70
CA ARG A 37 1.61 -11.72 33.71
C ARG A 37 0.26 -11.38 33.08
N TYR A 38 0.25 -10.71 31.93
CA TYR A 38 -1.00 -10.43 31.21
C TYR A 38 -1.61 -11.68 30.59
N GLN A 39 -0.78 -12.60 30.10
CA GLN A 39 -1.24 -13.91 29.61
C GLN A 39 -1.98 -14.68 30.71
N LYS A 40 -1.43 -14.75 31.92
CA LYS A 40 -2.10 -15.38 33.08
C LYS A 40 -3.41 -14.70 33.46
N LYS A 41 -3.52 -13.37 33.32
CA LYS A 41 -4.72 -12.60 33.66
C LYS A 41 -5.84 -12.68 32.61
N MET A 42 -5.49 -12.79 31.33
CA MET A 42 -6.44 -12.77 30.21
C MET A 42 -6.86 -14.17 29.75
N GLY A 43 -6.04 -15.18 30.02
CA GLY A 43 -6.11 -16.48 29.37
C GLY A 43 -5.37 -16.48 28.03
N GLU A 44 -4.81 -17.63 27.67
CA GLU A 44 -3.88 -17.77 26.53
C GLU A 44 -4.49 -17.38 25.18
N GLN A 45 -5.71 -17.85 24.90
CA GLN A 45 -6.37 -17.59 23.62
C GLN A 45 -6.77 -16.11 23.45
N ASN A 46 -7.25 -15.49 24.52
CA ASN A 46 -7.58 -14.08 24.59
C ASN A 46 -6.33 -13.20 24.46
N PHE A 47 -5.25 -13.57 25.16
CA PHE A 47 -3.97 -12.88 25.05
C PHE A 47 -3.40 -12.95 23.63
N ARG A 48 -3.49 -14.11 22.96
CA ARG A 48 -3.09 -14.26 21.56
C ARG A 48 -3.81 -13.24 20.68
N SER A 49 -5.14 -13.15 20.77
CA SER A 49 -5.92 -12.18 20.01
C SER A 49 -5.61 -10.72 20.36
N PHE A 50 -5.30 -10.44 21.63
CA PHE A 50 -4.83 -9.12 22.08
C PHE A 50 -3.50 -8.72 21.40
N LYS A 51 -2.54 -9.65 21.30
CA LYS A 51 -1.24 -9.41 20.64
C LYS A 51 -1.44 -9.05 19.17
N TYR A 52 -2.27 -9.79 18.44
CA TYR A 52 -2.61 -9.46 17.04
C TYR A 52 -3.29 -8.08 16.93
N TRP A 53 -4.21 -7.75 17.84
CA TRP A 53 -4.90 -6.46 17.85
C TRP A 53 -3.96 -5.26 18.04
N ILE A 54 -3.03 -5.34 19.01
CA ILE A 54 -2.02 -4.30 19.21
C ILE A 54 -1.09 -4.19 18.00
N PHE A 55 -0.65 -5.33 17.45
CA PHE A 55 0.21 -5.34 16.27
C PHE A 55 -0.47 -4.67 15.06
N LYS A 56 -1.77 -4.95 14.85
CA LYS A 56 -2.60 -4.26 13.84
C LYS A 56 -2.60 -2.75 14.02
N ARG A 57 -2.82 -2.27 15.25
CA ARG A 57 -2.82 -0.82 15.57
C ARG A 57 -1.47 -0.19 15.30
N TRP A 58 -0.38 -0.87 15.69
CA TRP A 58 0.97 -0.39 15.43
C TRP A 58 1.25 -0.27 13.92
N ILE A 59 0.88 -1.28 13.13
CA ILE A 59 1.00 -1.24 11.66
C ILE A 59 0.26 -0.03 11.10
N LEU A 60 -1.03 0.13 11.45
CA LEU A 60 -1.84 1.23 10.92
C LEU A 60 -1.28 2.61 11.27
N LYS A 61 -0.71 2.77 12.46
CA LYS A 61 -0.11 4.03 12.91
C LYS A 61 1.22 4.34 12.23
N ASN A 62 2.04 3.32 11.95
CA ASN A 62 3.43 3.48 11.52
C ASN A 62 3.68 3.04 10.07
N PHE A 63 2.63 2.72 9.32
CA PHE A 63 2.75 2.17 7.97
C PHE A 63 3.52 3.12 7.05
N ALA A 64 4.61 2.58 6.50
CA ALA A 64 5.42 3.25 5.48
C ALA A 64 6.16 2.20 4.64
N TYR A 65 6.27 2.43 3.34
CA TYR A 65 7.09 1.60 2.43
C TYR A 65 8.58 1.92 2.61
N THR A 66 9.13 1.53 3.77
CA THR A 66 10.52 1.79 4.16
C THR A 66 11.16 0.55 4.75
N GLN A 67 12.46 0.39 4.56
CA GLN A 67 13.25 -0.67 5.20
C GLN A 67 13.14 -0.64 6.74
N ASP A 68 13.06 0.57 7.31
CA ASP A 68 12.84 0.79 8.74
C ASP A 68 11.52 0.17 9.23
N PHE A 69 10.43 0.36 8.49
CA PHE A 69 9.14 -0.24 8.80
C PHE A 69 9.21 -1.77 8.74
N ILE A 70 9.79 -2.32 7.66
CA ILE A 70 9.94 -3.77 7.47
C ILE A 70 10.75 -4.39 8.61
N HIS A 71 11.88 -3.78 8.96
CA HIS A 71 12.72 -4.25 10.07
C HIS A 71 11.97 -4.23 11.40
N ARG A 72 11.26 -3.14 11.70
CA ARG A 72 10.44 -3.03 12.93
C ARG A 72 9.29 -4.03 12.93
N PHE A 73 8.66 -4.29 11.78
CA PHE A 73 7.59 -5.28 11.61
C PHE A 73 8.06 -6.67 12.05
N TYR A 74 9.16 -7.18 11.49
CA TYR A 74 9.70 -8.50 11.87
C TYR A 74 10.23 -8.54 13.31
N LYS A 75 10.78 -7.43 13.81
CA LYS A 75 11.21 -7.34 15.22
C LYS A 75 10.02 -7.48 16.18
N TYR A 76 8.91 -6.82 15.88
CA TYR A 76 7.72 -6.85 16.72
C TYR A 76 6.89 -8.12 16.55
N GLN A 77 6.84 -8.69 15.35
CA GLN A 77 6.26 -10.02 15.11
C GLN A 77 6.96 -11.08 15.98
N ARG A 78 8.30 -11.10 16.00
CA ARG A 78 9.08 -12.00 16.86
C ARG A 78 8.90 -11.70 18.34
N LYS A 79 8.85 -10.43 18.73
CA LYS A 79 8.66 -10.04 20.14
C LYS A 79 7.30 -10.50 20.69
N LEU A 80 6.25 -10.37 19.89
CA LEU A 80 4.90 -10.76 20.24
C LEU A 80 4.61 -12.24 19.93
N ASP A 81 5.56 -12.98 19.40
CA ASP A 81 5.40 -14.39 19.02
C ASP A 81 4.12 -14.60 18.20
N LEU A 82 4.06 -13.90 17.06
CA LEU A 82 2.92 -13.91 16.14
C LEU A 82 3.22 -14.79 14.93
N VAL A 83 2.31 -15.72 14.66
CA VAL A 83 2.32 -16.55 13.45
C VAL A 83 1.48 -15.87 12.38
N LEU A 84 2.09 -15.52 11.26
CA LEU A 84 1.40 -14.87 10.14
C LEU A 84 0.62 -15.91 9.33
N ASN A 85 -0.60 -15.58 8.90
CA ASN A 85 -1.31 -16.35 7.87
C ASN A 85 -0.81 -15.97 6.47
N GLY A 86 -1.19 -16.74 5.43
CA GLY A 86 -0.77 -16.49 4.06
C GLY A 86 -1.06 -15.08 3.55
N ARG A 87 -2.23 -14.52 3.90
CA ARG A 87 -2.56 -13.13 3.54
C ARG A 87 -1.64 -12.12 4.23
N GLU A 88 -1.39 -12.28 5.53
CA GLU A 88 -0.50 -11.42 6.32
C GLU A 88 0.96 -11.50 5.82
N GLN A 89 1.39 -12.67 5.33
CA GLN A 89 2.69 -12.87 4.69
C GLN A 89 2.73 -12.16 3.33
N GLU A 90 1.70 -12.29 2.52
CA GLU A 90 1.57 -11.60 1.23
C GLU A 90 1.59 -10.07 1.41
N PHE A 91 0.96 -9.56 2.48
CA PHE A 91 1.05 -8.13 2.81
C PHE A 91 2.48 -7.64 3.04
N ILE A 92 3.26 -8.34 3.89
CA ILE A 92 4.62 -7.89 4.16
C ILE A 92 5.52 -8.11 2.93
N TYR A 93 5.32 -9.20 2.19
CA TYR A 93 6.00 -9.45 0.92
C TYR A 93 5.76 -8.31 -0.08
N ASN A 94 4.52 -7.87 -0.26
CA ASN A 94 4.21 -6.75 -1.14
C ASN A 94 4.89 -5.45 -0.67
N VAL A 95 4.96 -5.21 0.65
CA VAL A 95 5.68 -4.05 1.20
C VAL A 95 7.18 -4.14 0.93
N GLU A 96 7.77 -5.33 1.08
CA GLU A 96 9.17 -5.61 0.77
C GLU A 96 9.48 -5.44 -0.71
N GLU A 97 8.65 -5.99 -1.58
CA GLU A 97 8.79 -5.90 -3.04
C GLU A 97 8.70 -4.46 -3.51
N VAL A 98 7.74 -3.69 -2.97
CA VAL A 98 7.63 -2.25 -3.22
C VAL A 98 8.90 -1.54 -2.76
N ASN A 99 9.37 -1.79 -1.52
CA ASN A 99 10.59 -1.16 -1.00
C ASN A 99 11.84 -1.54 -1.83
N PHE A 100 11.95 -2.78 -2.28
CA PHE A 100 13.05 -3.29 -3.09
C PHE A 100 13.07 -2.68 -4.50
N THR A 101 11.91 -2.68 -5.17
CA THR A 101 11.73 -2.08 -6.50
C THR A 101 12.01 -0.59 -6.48
N LEU A 102 11.62 0.09 -5.40
CA LEU A 102 11.87 1.52 -5.20
C LEU A 102 13.34 1.89 -5.01
N TRP A 103 14.19 0.97 -4.53
CA TRP A 103 15.60 1.25 -4.21
C TRP A 103 16.55 1.01 -5.39
N ARG A 104 16.12 0.24 -6.39
CA ARG A 104 16.92 -0.04 -7.60
C ARG A 104 16.47 0.83 -8.77
N PRO A 105 17.20 1.92 -9.12
CA PRO A 105 16.97 2.57 -10.39
C PRO A 105 17.25 1.57 -11.52
N LEU A 106 16.32 1.46 -12.48
CA LEU A 106 16.50 0.60 -13.64
C LEU A 106 17.70 1.11 -14.44
N LYS A 107 18.75 0.28 -14.57
CA LYS A 107 20.09 0.69 -15.05
C LYS A 107 20.09 1.21 -16.49
N VAL A 108 19.23 0.67 -17.35
CA VAL A 108 19.02 1.11 -18.73
C VAL A 108 17.60 0.70 -19.09
N LEU A 109 16.81 1.63 -19.62
CA LEU A 109 15.50 1.33 -20.14
C LEU A 109 15.54 1.51 -21.65
N PRO A 110 15.19 0.48 -22.44
CA PRO A 110 14.87 0.70 -23.83
C PRO A 110 13.55 1.47 -23.82
N VAL A 111 13.64 2.78 -24.01
CA VAL A 111 12.51 3.68 -24.18
C VAL A 111 12.75 4.50 -25.43
N ALA A 112 11.69 4.74 -26.20
CA ALA A 112 11.72 5.56 -27.40
C ALA A 112 11.85 7.08 -27.11
N PHE A 113 12.23 7.47 -25.88
CA PHE A 113 12.22 8.87 -25.43
C PHE A 113 13.52 9.24 -24.72
N ASP A 114 13.96 10.47 -24.96
CA ASP A 114 15.04 11.07 -24.22
C ASP A 114 14.59 11.40 -22.79
N LEU A 115 15.30 10.82 -21.82
CA LEU A 115 15.18 11.17 -20.41
C LEU A 115 15.93 12.48 -20.15
N GLU A 116 15.33 13.40 -19.41
CA GLU A 116 16.02 14.64 -19.05
C GLU A 116 17.24 14.34 -18.16
N SER A 117 18.24 15.24 -18.16
CA SER A 117 19.37 15.14 -17.23
C SER A 117 18.88 15.02 -15.78
N LYS A 118 19.37 13.99 -15.06
CA LYS A 118 18.99 13.59 -13.69
C LYS A 118 17.57 13.02 -13.53
N GLU A 119 16.84 12.74 -14.61
CA GLU A 119 15.61 11.97 -14.55
C GLU A 119 15.92 10.50 -14.29
N LYS A 120 15.28 9.91 -13.27
CA LYS A 120 15.46 8.52 -12.87
C LYS A 120 14.14 7.81 -12.97
N CYS A 121 14.11 6.70 -13.68
CA CYS A 121 12.94 5.84 -13.73
C CYS A 121 12.86 4.98 -12.46
N HIS A 122 11.71 5.03 -11.80
CA HIS A 122 11.41 4.27 -10.59
C HIS A 122 10.58 3.02 -10.88
N PHE A 123 9.85 3.00 -12.00
CA PHE A 123 8.98 1.89 -12.32
C PHE A 123 8.79 1.74 -13.82
N LYS A 124 8.86 0.50 -14.31
CA LYS A 124 8.46 0.10 -15.65
C LYS A 124 7.50 -1.08 -15.53
N ASN A 125 6.39 -1.02 -16.25
CA ASN A 125 5.54 -2.17 -16.49
C ASN A 125 5.17 -2.22 -17.97
N ASN A 126 5.29 -3.39 -18.59
CA ASN A 126 5.12 -3.52 -20.04
C ASN A 126 3.66 -3.75 -20.47
N ALA A 127 2.75 -3.99 -19.53
CA ALA A 127 1.38 -4.40 -19.84
C ALA A 127 0.35 -3.65 -18.99
N VAL A 128 0.17 -2.36 -19.27
CA VAL A 128 -0.81 -1.51 -18.60
C VAL A 128 -1.89 -1.08 -19.58
N ASN A 129 -3.15 -1.24 -19.20
CA ASN A 129 -4.29 -0.72 -19.95
C ASN A 129 -4.68 0.64 -19.38
N ILE A 130 -4.86 1.62 -20.25
CA ILE A 130 -5.36 2.94 -19.87
C ILE A 130 -6.69 3.20 -20.54
N HIS A 131 -7.59 3.74 -19.73
CA HIS A 131 -8.88 4.21 -20.15
C HIS A 131 -9.04 5.69 -19.80
N PHE A 132 -9.78 6.43 -20.60
CA PHE A 132 -10.30 7.73 -20.20
C PHE A 132 -11.58 7.55 -19.39
N PHE A 133 -11.74 8.38 -18.36
CA PHE A 133 -13.01 8.56 -17.67
C PHE A 133 -13.71 9.76 -18.31
N THR A 134 -14.84 9.52 -18.99
CA THR A 134 -15.67 10.60 -19.54
C THR A 134 -16.51 11.24 -18.44
N ALA A 135 -17.07 12.42 -18.72
CA ALA A 135 -17.93 13.14 -17.78
C ALA A 135 -19.19 12.36 -17.36
N GLN A 136 -19.59 11.34 -18.15
CA GLN A 136 -20.72 10.45 -17.85
C GLN A 136 -20.35 9.17 -17.06
N ASN A 137 -19.16 9.08 -16.47
CA ASN A 137 -18.65 7.85 -15.80
C ASN A 137 -18.48 6.63 -16.73
N GLU A 138 -18.45 6.84 -18.05
CA GLU A 138 -18.13 5.78 -19.00
C GLU A 138 -16.60 5.66 -19.15
N THR A 139 -16.13 4.44 -19.42
CA THR A 139 -14.69 4.17 -19.58
C THR A 139 -14.36 3.85 -21.02
N ASP A 140 -13.67 4.76 -21.68
CA ASP A 140 -13.21 4.57 -23.05
C ASP A 140 -11.79 4.05 -23.06
N PHE A 141 -11.56 2.93 -23.74
CA PHE A 141 -10.20 2.41 -23.90
C PHE A 141 -9.35 3.40 -24.70
N PHE A 142 -8.21 3.77 -24.16
CA PHE A 142 -7.28 4.68 -24.81
C PHE A 142 -6.13 3.91 -25.45
N CYS A 143 -5.33 3.20 -24.64
CA CYS A 143 -4.21 2.43 -25.15
C CYS A 143 -3.78 1.33 -24.17
N LYS A 144 -3.01 0.37 -24.69
CA LYS A 144 -2.30 -0.64 -23.91
C LYS A 144 -0.82 -0.59 -24.25
N GLY A 145 0.02 -0.60 -23.22
CA GLY A 145 1.46 -0.66 -23.45
C GLY A 145 2.30 -0.51 -22.20
N VAL A 146 3.47 0.09 -22.39
CA VAL A 146 4.50 0.28 -21.38
C VAL A 146 4.18 1.52 -20.55
N LEU A 147 3.99 1.31 -19.25
CA LEU A 147 3.93 2.36 -18.24
C LEU A 147 5.31 2.60 -17.64
N LEU A 148 5.69 3.87 -17.56
CA LEU A 148 6.90 4.35 -16.90
C LEU A 148 6.57 5.46 -15.91
N ILE A 149 7.09 5.32 -14.70
CA ILE A 149 7.02 6.35 -13.66
C ILE A 149 8.44 6.77 -13.32
N THR A 150 8.77 8.02 -13.58
CA THR A 150 10.06 8.63 -13.23
C THR A 150 9.91 9.53 -12.01
N ASN A 151 10.99 10.12 -11.52
CA ASN A 151 10.94 11.15 -10.48
C ASN A 151 10.29 12.47 -10.94
N LYS A 152 10.03 12.65 -12.24
CA LYS A 152 9.47 13.88 -12.81
C LYS A 152 8.17 13.66 -13.58
N ARG A 153 8.08 12.58 -14.34
CA ARG A 153 7.05 12.31 -15.34
C ARG A 153 6.36 10.98 -15.10
N PHE A 154 5.13 10.94 -15.56
CA PHE A 154 4.37 9.73 -15.78
C PHE A 154 4.21 9.59 -17.29
N ILE A 155 4.61 8.44 -17.83
CA ILE A 155 4.68 8.22 -19.28
C ILE A 155 4.04 6.88 -19.59
N ILE A 156 3.20 6.86 -20.61
CA ILE A 156 2.67 5.65 -21.21
C ILE A 156 3.00 5.70 -22.69
N ASP A 157 3.57 4.60 -23.16
CA ASP A 157 3.81 4.32 -24.57
C ASP A 157 3.09 3.04 -24.96
N GLY A 158 2.18 3.08 -25.93
CA GLY A 158 1.41 1.90 -26.30
C GLY A 158 0.60 2.07 -27.57
N PHE A 159 -0.27 1.10 -27.81
CA PHE A 159 -1.09 1.03 -29.01
C PHE A 159 -2.58 1.12 -28.65
N ASP A 160 -3.37 1.77 -29.50
CA ASP A 160 -4.83 1.71 -29.42
C ASP A 160 -5.39 0.41 -30.03
N LYS A 161 -6.73 0.28 -30.10
CA LYS A 161 -7.40 -0.93 -30.64
C LYS A 161 -7.07 -1.18 -32.11
N ASP A 162 -6.71 -0.12 -32.83
CA ASP A 162 -6.44 -0.13 -34.27
C ASP A 162 -4.93 -0.18 -34.55
N ASN A 163 -4.12 -0.52 -33.54
CA ASN A 163 -2.65 -0.56 -33.59
C ASN A 163 -1.98 0.79 -33.93
N ASN A 164 -2.64 1.92 -33.68
CA ASN A 164 -1.96 3.21 -33.79
C ASN A 164 -1.16 3.50 -32.53
N GLU A 165 0.04 4.04 -32.70
CA GLU A 165 0.89 4.49 -31.59
C GLU A 165 0.22 5.63 -30.82
N ARG A 166 0.18 5.50 -29.49
CA ARG A 166 -0.37 6.47 -28.56
C ARG A 166 0.61 6.68 -27.42
N VAL A 167 1.03 7.92 -27.24
CA VAL A 167 1.89 8.34 -26.13
C VAL A 167 1.13 9.32 -25.26
N VAL A 168 1.08 9.05 -23.95
CA VAL A 168 0.58 9.99 -22.94
C VAL A 168 1.71 10.27 -21.97
N GLN A 169 2.04 11.55 -21.83
CA GLN A 169 3.02 12.00 -20.86
C GLN A 169 2.48 13.19 -20.08
N PHE A 170 2.71 13.20 -18.77
CA PHE A 170 2.44 14.36 -17.93
C PHE A 170 3.44 14.44 -16.78
N ASN A 171 3.73 15.68 -16.36
CA ASN A 171 4.54 15.93 -15.17
C ASN A 171 3.78 15.49 -13.92
N LEU A 172 4.46 14.85 -12.99
CA LEU A 172 3.88 14.41 -11.72
C LEU A 172 3.28 15.60 -10.93
N ASN A 173 3.88 16.78 -11.04
CA ASN A 173 3.36 18.00 -10.40
C ASN A 173 1.94 18.37 -10.86
N ASN A 174 1.58 18.02 -12.10
CA ASN A 174 0.27 18.33 -12.70
C ASN A 174 -0.83 17.34 -12.29
N ILE A 175 -0.47 16.28 -11.56
CA ILE A 175 -1.44 15.35 -11.00
C ILE A 175 -2.13 16.03 -9.82
N ASN A 176 -3.45 16.13 -9.92
CA ASN A 176 -4.30 16.76 -8.91
C ASN A 176 -4.70 15.75 -7.83
N ASN A 177 -5.12 14.57 -8.26
CA ASN A 177 -5.62 13.52 -7.36
C ASN A 177 -5.34 12.13 -7.95
N VAL A 178 -5.12 11.16 -7.07
CA VAL A 178 -4.97 9.74 -7.39
C VAL A 178 -5.84 8.95 -6.43
N GLU A 179 -6.72 8.10 -6.96
CA GLU A 179 -7.68 7.32 -6.19
C GLU A 179 -7.62 5.85 -6.58
N TYR A 180 -7.76 4.97 -5.60
CA TYR A 180 -7.97 3.55 -5.84
C TYR A 180 -9.47 3.26 -6.03
N ILE A 181 -9.82 2.57 -7.12
CA ILE A 181 -11.16 2.07 -7.42
C ILE A 181 -11.04 0.55 -7.66
N ASP A 182 -12.12 -0.20 -7.50
CA ASP A 182 -12.10 -1.67 -7.59
C ASP A 182 -11.60 -2.19 -8.95
N ILE A 183 -11.74 -1.37 -9.99
CA ILE A 183 -11.29 -1.67 -11.35
C ILE A 183 -9.88 -1.12 -11.66
N GLY A 184 -9.27 -0.35 -10.76
CA GLY A 184 -7.89 0.12 -10.87
C GLY A 184 -7.58 1.49 -10.30
N VAL A 185 -6.52 2.12 -10.80
CA VAL A 185 -6.00 3.40 -10.27
C VAL A 185 -6.49 4.55 -11.13
N LYS A 186 -7.29 5.45 -10.55
CA LYS A 186 -7.77 6.66 -11.18
C LYS A 186 -6.78 7.80 -10.93
N ILE A 187 -6.34 8.48 -11.98
CA ILE A 187 -5.42 9.62 -11.93
C ILE A 187 -6.09 10.81 -12.60
N THR A 188 -6.26 11.90 -11.87
CA THR A 188 -6.79 13.16 -12.40
C THR A 188 -5.65 14.15 -12.64
N VAL A 189 -5.51 14.58 -13.90
CA VAL A 189 -4.50 15.54 -14.36
C VAL A 189 -5.23 16.72 -14.99
N GLY A 190 -5.18 17.89 -14.36
CA GLY A 190 -5.96 19.04 -14.81
C GLY A 190 -7.46 18.73 -14.90
N LYS A 191 -8.01 18.76 -16.13
CA LYS A 191 -9.43 18.44 -16.43
C LYS A 191 -9.66 16.98 -16.87
N GLN A 192 -8.60 16.23 -17.14
CA GLN A 192 -8.70 14.86 -17.66
C GLN A 192 -8.51 13.85 -16.54
N THR A 193 -9.24 12.74 -16.65
CA THR A 193 -9.13 11.62 -15.71
C THR A 193 -8.77 10.36 -16.49
N TYR A 194 -7.72 9.69 -16.04
CA TYR A 194 -7.22 8.44 -16.57
C TYR A 194 -7.52 7.32 -15.58
N LEU A 195 -7.85 6.13 -16.07
CA LEU A 195 -7.97 4.91 -15.30
C LEU A 195 -6.94 3.90 -15.78
N LEU A 196 -6.01 3.54 -14.89
CA LEU A 196 -5.02 2.51 -15.11
C LEU A 196 -5.56 1.18 -14.61
N ARG A 197 -5.65 0.20 -15.50
CA ARG A 197 -5.98 -1.20 -15.16
C ARG A 197 -4.73 -2.06 -15.33
N GLU A 198 -4.20 -2.54 -14.20
CA GLU A 198 -2.96 -3.31 -14.10
C GLU A 198 -3.04 -4.23 -12.88
N ASN A 199 -2.38 -5.38 -12.86
CA ASN A 199 -2.55 -6.31 -11.73
C ASN A 199 -1.92 -5.81 -10.42
N ASN A 200 -0.86 -5.00 -10.49
CA ASN A 200 -0.12 -4.43 -9.36
C ASN A 200 -0.53 -2.98 -9.03
N HIS A 201 -1.84 -2.69 -8.97
CA HIS A 201 -2.36 -1.36 -8.62
C HIS A 201 -1.76 -0.79 -7.33
N MET A 202 -1.48 -1.65 -6.34
CA MET A 202 -0.88 -1.26 -5.06
C MET A 202 0.53 -0.71 -5.20
N LEU A 203 1.35 -1.27 -6.10
CA LEU A 203 2.71 -0.81 -6.35
C LEU A 203 2.68 0.56 -7.03
N ILE A 204 1.84 0.73 -8.06
CA ILE A 204 1.62 2.01 -8.75
C ILE A 204 1.14 3.08 -7.76
N LEU A 205 0.18 2.76 -6.89
CA LEU A 205 -0.31 3.66 -5.86
C LEU A 205 0.77 4.05 -4.85
N ALA A 206 1.57 3.08 -4.37
CA ALA A 206 2.64 3.35 -3.43
C ALA A 206 3.73 4.25 -4.03
N LEU A 207 4.08 4.02 -5.29
CA LEU A 207 5.00 4.86 -6.06
C LEU A 207 4.48 6.29 -6.17
N LEU A 208 3.23 6.46 -6.60
CA LEU A 208 2.58 7.77 -6.73
C LEU A 208 2.44 8.46 -5.37
N TYR A 209 2.11 7.73 -4.32
CA TYR A 209 2.04 8.27 -2.95
C TYR A 209 3.37 8.85 -2.49
N ARG A 210 4.49 8.18 -2.79
CA ARG A 210 5.82 8.68 -2.46
C ARG A 210 6.18 9.91 -3.29
N CYS A 211 5.84 9.93 -4.57
CA CYS A 211 6.20 11.03 -5.46
C CYS A 211 5.33 12.29 -5.26
N LEU A 212 4.03 12.12 -5.03
CA LEU A 212 3.05 13.20 -4.93
C LEU A 212 2.74 13.62 -3.49
N GLY A 213 3.03 12.74 -2.53
CA GLY A 213 2.72 12.93 -1.11
C GLY A 213 1.27 12.63 -0.74
N ARG A 214 1.03 12.54 0.57
CA ARG A 214 -0.23 12.08 1.19
C ARG A 214 -1.47 12.91 0.85
N LYS A 215 -1.32 14.16 0.40
CA LYS A 215 -2.44 15.07 0.10
C LYS A 215 -3.09 14.80 -1.25
N LYS A 216 -2.35 14.21 -2.20
CA LYS A 216 -2.79 13.99 -3.58
C LYS A 216 -3.19 12.55 -3.87
N VAL A 217 -2.95 11.63 -2.95
CA VAL A 217 -3.23 10.20 -3.14
C VAL A 217 -4.16 9.72 -2.05
N THR A 218 -5.40 9.45 -2.44
CA THR A 218 -6.46 8.99 -1.55
C THR A 218 -6.41 7.46 -1.50
N PHE A 219 -5.83 6.94 -0.43
CA PHE A 219 -6.05 5.54 -0.06
C PHE A 219 -7.44 5.41 0.53
N ASP A 220 -8.37 4.79 -0.20
CA ASP A 220 -9.59 4.32 0.43
C ASP A 220 -9.25 3.10 1.30
N LEU A 221 -8.76 3.38 2.51
CA LEU A 221 -8.43 2.37 3.52
C LEU A 221 -9.63 1.46 3.85
N LYS A 222 -10.86 1.84 3.46
CA LYS A 222 -12.07 1.02 3.59
C LYS A 222 -12.14 -0.13 2.59
N LYS A 223 -11.43 -0.06 1.45
CA LYS A 223 -11.39 -1.10 0.40
C LYS A 223 -10.26 -2.12 0.57
N LEU A 224 -9.33 -1.89 1.50
CA LEU A 224 -8.58 -2.99 2.12
C LEU A 224 -9.60 -3.93 2.77
N PRO A 225 -9.45 -5.27 2.65
CA PRO A 225 -10.49 -6.24 2.98
C PRO A 225 -11.19 -5.88 4.30
N LEU A 226 -12.44 -5.43 4.12
CA LEU A 226 -13.31 -4.79 5.10
C LEU A 226 -13.30 -5.54 6.42
N ASN A 227 -12.88 -4.84 7.48
CA ASN A 227 -13.28 -5.08 8.86
C ASN A 227 -12.77 -3.93 9.72
N PHE A 228 -13.37 -2.75 9.52
CA PHE A 228 -13.28 -1.61 10.43
C PHE A 228 -14.48 -0.66 10.23
N THR A 229 -15.38 -0.67 11.20
CA THR A 229 -16.14 0.52 11.59
C THR A 229 -15.51 1.10 12.86
N PHE A 230 -15.67 2.43 13.01
CA PHE A 230 -15.03 3.29 13.99
C PHE A 230 -15.25 2.89 15.45
#